data_AF-A0A353N2L3-F1
#
_entry.id   AF-A0A353N2L3-F1
#
_cell.length_a   1.000
_cell.length_b   1.000
_cell.length_c   1.000
_cell.angle_alpha   90.00
_cell.angle_beta   90.00
_cell.angle_gamma   90.00
#
_symmetry.space_group_name_H-M   'P 1'
#
loop_
_entity.id
_entity.type
_entity.pdbx_description
1 polymer ?
#
loop_
_entity_poly.entity_id
_entity_poly.type
_entity_poly.pdbx_seq_one_letter_code
_entity_poly.pdbx_strand_id
1 'polypeptide(L)'
;MGPSGKWEPKISVSKAKKAVSDYKKALGRPEDIAELAVYYCETCTRFLADYGMEDFGYYDAFALMFEEAMKYIRSLDTDARGPFLERLEIVLDDCRDFGNGVGQFCEDMMDEYRLEADDEES
;
A
#
# COMPACT_ATOMS: atom_id res chain seq x y z
N MET A 1 -12.92 -7.98 -39.94
CA MET A 1 -11.73 -8.48 -39.21
C MET A 1 -10.97 -7.28 -38.68
N GLY A 2 -11.08 -6.99 -37.38
CA GLY A 2 -10.29 -5.93 -36.73
C GLY A 2 -8.91 -6.44 -36.34
N PRO A 3 -7.91 -5.57 -36.16
CA PRO A 3 -6.55 -6.01 -35.91
C PRO A 3 -6.46 -6.74 -34.57
N SER A 4 -5.93 -7.96 -34.63
CA SER A 4 -5.50 -8.80 -33.52
C SER A 4 -4.26 -8.21 -32.85
N GLY A 5 -4.44 -7.07 -32.18
CA GLY A 5 -3.46 -6.56 -31.22
C GLY A 5 -3.64 -7.29 -29.90
N LYS A 6 -2.68 -8.14 -29.52
CA LYS A 6 -2.58 -8.61 -28.13
C LYS A 6 -2.46 -7.37 -27.23
N TRP A 7 -3.46 -7.16 -26.38
CA TRP A 7 -3.37 -6.21 -25.30
C TRP A 7 -2.45 -6.80 -24.23
N GLU A 8 -1.23 -6.28 -24.14
CA GLU A 8 -0.34 -6.54 -23.02
C GLU A 8 -0.52 -5.40 -21.99
N PRO A 9 -1.05 -5.68 -20.79
CA PRO A 9 -1.06 -4.67 -19.74
C PRO A 9 0.40 -4.32 -19.41
N LYS A 10 0.79 -3.05 -19.60
CA LYS A 10 2.14 -2.53 -19.27
C LYS A 10 2.41 -2.44 -17.76
N ILE A 11 1.59 -3.10 -16.94
CA ILE A 11 1.68 -3.05 -15.48
C ILE A 11 2.37 -4.33 -15.02
N SER A 12 3.50 -4.19 -14.34
CA SER A 12 4.32 -5.32 -13.87
C SER A 12 4.74 -5.06 -12.44
N VAL A 13 4.21 -5.87 -11.52
CA VAL A 13 4.50 -5.80 -10.08
C VAL A 13 5.99 -5.97 -9.82
N SER A 14 6.67 -6.87 -10.53
CA SER A 14 8.11 -7.09 -10.37
C SER A 14 8.94 -5.87 -10.80
N LYS A 15 8.55 -5.18 -11.88
CA LYS A 15 9.19 -3.92 -12.29
C LYS A 15 8.93 -2.79 -11.28
N ALA A 16 7.72 -2.69 -10.73
CA ALA A 16 7.39 -1.72 -9.69
C ALA A 16 8.24 -1.97 -8.42
N LYS A 17 8.27 -3.20 -7.92
CA LYS A 17 9.10 -3.60 -6.76
C LYS A 17 10.59 -3.32 -6.98
N LYS A 18 11.09 -3.57 -8.19
CA LYS A 18 12.48 -3.27 -8.56
C LYS A 18 12.75 -1.76 -8.55
N ALA A 19 11.85 -0.94 -9.11
CA ALA A 19 11.99 0.51 -9.12
C ALA A 19 12.05 1.09 -7.70
N VAL A 20 11.20 0.59 -6.79
CA VAL A 20 11.21 0.98 -5.36
C VAL A 20 12.54 0.59 -4.69
N SER A 21 13.04 -0.63 -4.93
CA SER A 21 14.32 -1.08 -4.38
C SER A 21 15.51 -0.29 -4.91
N ASP A 22 15.51 0.02 -6.22
CA ASP A 22 16.58 0.78 -6.86
C ASP A 22 16.56 2.26 -6.39
N TYR A 23 15.37 2.83 -6.16
CA TYR A 23 15.21 4.17 -5.55
C TYR A 23 15.73 4.23 -4.11
N LYS A 24 15.37 3.24 -3.29
CA LYS A 24 15.84 3.10 -1.89
C LYS A 24 17.36 3.07 -1.78
N LYS A 25 18.07 2.54 -2.79
CA LYS A 25 19.53 2.48 -2.84
C LYS A 25 20.21 3.76 -3.31
N ALA A 26 19.51 4.63 -4.04
CA ALA A 26 20.12 5.77 -4.74
C ALA A 26 20.09 7.07 -3.93
N LEU A 27 18.94 7.39 -3.32
CA LEU A 27 18.74 8.59 -2.49
C LEU A 27 18.01 8.23 -1.19
N GLY A 28 17.03 7.33 -1.30
CA GLY A 28 16.42 6.62 -0.18
C GLY A 28 15.88 7.50 0.95
N ARG A 29 15.39 8.71 0.63
CA ARG A 29 14.70 9.53 1.62
C ARG A 29 13.51 8.73 2.14
N PRO A 30 13.42 8.50 3.46
CA PRO A 30 12.34 7.71 4.05
C PRO A 30 10.95 8.15 3.57
N GLU A 31 10.75 9.45 3.39
CA GLU A 31 9.48 10.06 2.97
C GLU A 31 9.10 9.66 1.54
N ASP A 32 10.06 9.65 0.62
CA ASP A 32 9.81 9.28 -0.78
C ASP A 32 9.52 7.78 -0.92
N ILE A 33 10.10 6.95 -0.04
CA ILE A 33 9.80 5.51 0.00
C ILE A 33 8.40 5.28 0.58
N ALA A 34 8.05 6.01 1.64
CA ALA A 34 6.70 5.99 2.20
C ALA A 34 5.66 6.42 1.16
N GLU A 35 5.93 7.49 0.41
CA GLU A 35 5.07 7.96 -0.68
C GLU A 35 4.83 6.89 -1.74
N LEU A 36 5.90 6.24 -2.22
CA LEU A 36 5.77 5.18 -3.22
C LEU A 36 4.98 3.97 -2.71
N ALA A 37 5.16 3.59 -1.44
CA ALA A 37 4.45 2.48 -0.83
C ALA A 37 2.96 2.80 -0.64
N VAL A 38 2.62 3.99 -0.15
CA VAL A 38 1.22 4.44 0.01
C VAL A 38 0.54 4.56 -1.35
N TYR A 39 1.21 5.16 -2.35
CA TYR A 39 0.66 5.27 -3.70
C TYR A 39 0.39 3.91 -4.35
N TYR A 40 1.23 2.91 -4.07
CA TYR A 40 0.98 1.54 -4.50
C TYR A 40 -0.31 1.01 -3.88
N CYS A 41 -0.48 1.14 -2.56
CA CYS A 41 -1.67 0.70 -1.85
C CYS A 41 -2.93 1.34 -2.44
N GLU A 42 -2.96 2.66 -2.62
CA GLU A 42 -4.07 3.41 -3.24
C GLU A 42 -4.42 2.90 -4.65
N THR A 43 -3.39 2.60 -5.45
CA THR A 43 -3.59 2.11 -6.81
C THR A 43 -4.16 0.70 -6.81
N CYS A 44 -3.70 -0.15 -5.89
CA CYS A 44 -4.20 -1.52 -5.73
C CYS A 44 -5.65 -1.56 -5.26
N THR A 45 -6.02 -0.77 -4.24
CA THR A 45 -7.43 -0.71 -3.79
C THR A 45 -8.34 -0.21 -4.88
N ARG A 46 -7.99 0.88 -5.57
CA ARG A 46 -8.79 1.39 -6.70
C ARG A 46 -8.97 0.33 -7.79
N PHE A 47 -7.90 -0.40 -8.13
CA PHE A 47 -7.97 -1.46 -9.13
C PHE A 47 -8.87 -2.61 -8.68
N LEU A 48 -8.76 -3.03 -7.41
CA LEU A 48 -9.62 -4.07 -6.83
C LEU A 48 -11.09 -3.66 -6.78
N ALA A 49 -11.38 -2.41 -6.42
CA ALA A 49 -12.74 -1.86 -6.41
C ALA A 49 -13.37 -1.79 -7.81
N ASP A 50 -12.60 -1.36 -8.81
CA ASP A 50 -13.10 -1.18 -10.19
C ASP A 50 -13.33 -2.51 -10.92
N TYR A 51 -12.46 -3.50 -10.71
CA TYR A 51 -12.43 -4.71 -11.54
C TYR A 51 -12.73 -6.00 -10.78
N GLY A 52 -12.56 -6.02 -9.45
CA GLY A 52 -12.53 -7.25 -8.67
C GLY A 52 -11.37 -8.17 -9.07
N MET A 53 -10.92 -9.03 -8.17
CA MET A 53 -9.88 -10.03 -8.48
C MET A 53 -10.17 -11.36 -7.80
N GLU A 54 -10.06 -12.45 -8.56
CA GLU A 54 -10.14 -13.84 -8.06
C GLU A 54 -8.78 -14.38 -7.60
N ASP A 55 -7.68 -13.70 -7.93
CA ASP A 55 -6.33 -14.10 -7.58
C ASP A 55 -5.99 -13.72 -6.12
N PHE A 56 -6.04 -14.71 -5.22
CA PHE A 56 -5.65 -14.53 -3.82
C PHE A 56 -4.21 -14.03 -3.64
N GLY A 57 -3.30 -14.32 -4.58
CA GLY A 57 -1.94 -13.81 -4.54
C GLY A 57 -1.84 -12.29 -4.71
N TYR A 58 -2.85 -11.66 -5.31
CA TYR A 58 -2.92 -10.20 -5.40
C TYR A 58 -3.21 -9.58 -4.03
N TYR A 59 -4.16 -10.16 -3.29
CA TYR A 59 -4.50 -9.74 -1.94
C TYR A 59 -3.33 -9.91 -0.97
N ASP A 60 -2.60 -11.04 -1.06
CA ASP A 60 -1.36 -11.25 -0.31
C ASP A 60 -0.29 -10.19 -0.65
N ALA A 61 -0.12 -9.89 -1.94
CA ALA A 61 0.86 -8.90 -2.39
C ALA A 61 0.50 -7.47 -1.94
N PHE A 62 -0.79 -7.15 -1.88
CA PHE A 62 -1.28 -5.90 -1.32
C PHE A 62 -1.03 -5.83 0.20
N ALA A 63 -1.40 -6.87 0.95
CA ALA A 63 -1.23 -6.92 2.40
C ALA A 63 0.24 -6.72 2.79
N LEU A 64 1.17 -7.39 2.09
CA LEU A 64 2.61 -7.22 2.28
C LEU A 64 3.07 -5.78 2.00
N MET A 65 2.52 -5.12 0.97
CA MET A 65 2.90 -3.73 0.69
C MET A 65 2.32 -2.75 1.73
N PHE A 66 1.10 -3.00 2.22
CA PHE A 66 0.52 -2.19 3.29
C PHE A 66 1.36 -2.27 4.56
N GLU A 67 1.80 -3.48 4.93
CA GLU A 67 2.73 -3.69 6.04
C GLU A 67 4.05 -2.93 5.83
N GLU A 68 4.62 -2.99 4.62
CA GLU A 68 5.82 -2.21 4.28
C GLU A 68 5.58 -0.69 4.37
N ALA A 69 4.44 -0.19 3.88
CA ALA A 69 4.08 1.22 3.97
C ALA A 69 4.04 1.69 5.43
N MET A 70 3.38 0.92 6.30
CA MET A 70 3.34 1.21 7.74
C MET A 70 4.73 1.23 8.38
N LYS A 71 5.62 0.31 7.98
CA LYS A 71 7.02 0.31 8.48
C LYS A 71 7.78 1.56 8.02
N TYR A 72 7.58 2.01 6.78
CA TYR A 72 8.22 3.23 6.29
C TYR A 72 7.69 4.48 6.99
N ILE A 73 6.37 4.59 7.17
CA ILE A 73 5.74 5.70 7.89
C ILE A 73 6.24 5.77 9.33
N ARG A 74 6.29 4.64 10.04
CA ARG A 74 6.84 4.56 11.42
C ARG A 74 8.29 5.04 11.53
N SER A 75 9.06 4.94 10.44
CA SER A 75 10.46 5.40 10.42
C SER A 75 10.63 6.90 10.18
N LEU A 76 9.55 7.63 9.87
CA LEU A 76 9.57 9.08 9.67
C LEU A 76 9.51 9.83 11.00
N ASP A 77 9.89 11.11 10.96
CA ASP A 77 9.60 12.06 12.06
C ASP A 77 8.09 12.17 12.28
N THR A 78 7.65 12.29 13.53
CA THR A 78 6.23 12.21 13.94
C THR A 78 5.35 13.21 13.20
N ASP A 79 5.85 14.41 12.92
CA ASP A 79 5.15 15.47 12.19
C ASP A 79 4.95 15.15 10.70
N ALA A 80 5.78 14.29 10.12
CA ALA A 80 5.68 13.88 8.73
C ALA A 80 4.73 12.69 8.49
N ARG A 81 4.30 11.98 9.55
CA ARG A 81 3.50 10.75 9.43
C ARG A 81 2.04 11.00 9.06
N GLY A 82 1.44 12.06 9.61
CA GLY A 82 0.00 12.34 9.51
C GLY A 82 -0.58 12.23 8.09
N PRO A 83 -0.02 12.93 7.09
CA PRO A 83 -0.54 12.89 5.71
C PRO A 83 -0.54 11.49 5.08
N PHE A 84 0.39 10.62 5.46
CA PHE A 84 0.43 9.25 4.96
C PHE A 84 -0.62 8.37 5.63
N LEU A 85 -0.81 8.54 6.94
CA LEU A 85 -1.81 7.80 7.71
C LEU A 85 -3.23 8.12 7.24
N GLU A 86 -3.56 9.40 7.01
CA GLU A 86 -4.86 9.80 6.46
C GLU A 86 -5.18 9.10 5.13
N ARG A 87 -4.17 8.94 4.26
CA ARG A 87 -4.32 8.23 2.98
C ARG A 87 -4.51 6.72 3.18
N LEU A 88 -3.79 6.11 4.12
CA LEU A 88 -3.96 4.70 4.45
C LEU A 88 -5.31 4.40 5.12
N GLU A 89 -5.91 5.35 5.83
CA GLU A 89 -7.28 5.22 6.35
C GLU A 89 -8.30 5.12 5.21
N ILE A 90 -8.16 5.93 4.16
CA ILE A 90 -9.01 5.82 2.97
C ILE A 90 -8.83 4.46 2.29
N VAL A 91 -7.57 3.99 2.17
CA VAL A 91 -7.28 2.65 1.63
C VAL A 91 -7.93 1.55 2.48
N LEU A 92 -7.89 1.69 3.80
CA LEU A 92 -8.50 0.72 4.73
C LEU A 92 -10.02 0.65 4.54
N ASP A 93 -10.68 1.80 4.43
CA ASP A 93 -12.12 1.88 4.18
C ASP A 93 -12.50 1.15 2.89
N ASP A 94 -11.75 1.35 1.80
CA ASP A 94 -11.95 0.63 0.55
C ASP A 94 -11.71 -0.89 0.70
N CYS A 95 -10.77 -1.32 1.55
CA CYS A 95 -10.44 -2.73 1.75
C CYS A 95 -11.47 -3.53 2.54
N ARG A 96 -12.22 -2.87 3.44
CA ARG A 96 -13.23 -3.53 4.29
C ARG A 96 -14.30 -4.24 3.46
N ASP A 97 -14.58 -3.73 2.27
CA ASP A 97 -15.59 -4.26 1.37
C ASP A 97 -15.11 -5.47 0.52
N PHE A 98 -13.83 -5.84 0.57
CA PHE A 98 -13.29 -6.93 -0.27
C PHE A 98 -13.63 -8.34 0.23
N GLY A 99 -14.06 -8.50 1.50
CA GLY A 99 -14.61 -9.76 2.02
C GLY A 99 -13.62 -10.94 2.14
N ASN A 100 -12.32 -10.68 2.01
CA ASN A 100 -11.26 -11.71 1.97
C ASN A 100 -10.33 -11.71 3.21
N GLY A 101 -10.64 -10.90 4.23
CA GLY A 101 -9.85 -10.77 5.45
C GLY A 101 -8.71 -9.74 5.39
N VAL A 102 -8.37 -9.20 4.22
CA VAL A 102 -7.33 -8.17 4.07
C VAL A 102 -7.70 -6.89 4.82
N GLY A 103 -8.97 -6.48 4.76
CA GLY A 103 -9.45 -5.31 5.50
C GLY A 103 -9.18 -5.41 7.00
N GLN A 104 -9.46 -6.58 7.60
CA GLN A 104 -9.16 -6.82 9.02
C GLN A 104 -7.66 -6.77 9.30
N PHE A 105 -6.84 -7.40 8.45
CA PHE A 105 -5.39 -7.36 8.61
C PHE A 105 -4.83 -5.93 8.57
N CYS A 106 -5.33 -5.10 7.66
CA CYS A 106 -4.94 -3.69 7.57
C CYS A 106 -5.42 -2.87 8.79
N GLU A 107 -6.63 -3.16 9.29
CA GLU A 107 -7.19 -2.54 10.49
C GLU A 107 -6.33 -2.84 11.73
N ASP A 108 -5.97 -4.11 11.93
CA ASP A 108 -5.15 -4.55 13.06
C ASP A 108 -3.80 -3.81 13.11
N MET A 109 -3.16 -3.58 11.96
CA MET A 109 -1.90 -2.83 11.88
C MET A 109 -2.07 -1.33 12.18
N MET A 110 -3.18 -0.73 11.74
CA MET A 110 -3.47 0.69 12.00
C MET A 110 -3.82 0.91 13.48
N ASP A 111 -4.54 -0.03 14.09
CA ASP A 111 -4.89 0.02 15.50
C ASP A 111 -3.67 -0.20 16.40
N GLU A 112 -2.79 -1.15 16.06
CA GLU A 112 -1.51 -1.32 16.74
C GLU A 112 -0.70 -0.01 16.75
N TYR A 113 -0.61 0.66 15.59
CA TYR A 113 0.08 1.95 15.48
C TYR A 113 -0.56 3.06 16.35
N ARG A 114 -1.90 3.12 16.39
CA ARG A 114 -2.62 4.12 17.21
C ARG A 114 -2.35 3.92 18.70
N LEU A 115 -2.35 2.68 19.17
CA LEU A 115 -2.03 2.35 20.56
C LEU A 115 -0.58 2.72 20.91
N GLU A 116 0.37 2.43 20.02
CA GLU A 116 1.77 2.84 20.19
C GLU A 116 1.92 4.37 20.28
N ALA A 117 1.18 5.12 19.47
CA ALA A 117 1.23 6.59 19.47
C ALA A 117 0.66 7.21 20.75
N ASP A 118 -0.44 6.66 21.28
CA ASP A 118 -1.05 7.11 22.53
C ASP A 118 -0.13 6.89 23.76
N ASP A 119 0.68 5.82 23.73
CA ASP A 119 1.68 5.51 24.76
C ASP A 119 2.91 6.45 24.69
N GLU A 120 3.28 6.96 23.50
CA GLU A 120 4.38 7.92 23.32
C GLU A 120 4.04 9.35 23.80
N GLU A 121 2.75 9.71 23.84
CA GLU A 121 2.28 11.03 24.28
C GLU A 121 1.94 11.10 25.79
N SER A 122 1.95 9.96 26.49
CA SER A 122 1.63 9.80 27.92
C SER A 122 2.85 9.91 28.86
#